data_AF-A0A819BBF1-F1
#
_entry.id   AF-A0A819BBF1-F1
#
_cell.length_a   1.000
_cell.length_b   1.000
_cell.length_c   1.000
_cell.angle_alpha   90.00
_cell.angle_beta   90.00
_cell.angle_gamma   90.00
#
_symmetry.space_group_name_H-M   'P 1'
#
loop_
_entity.id
_entity.type
_entity.pdbx_description
1 polymer ?
#
loop_
_entity_poly.entity_id
_entity_poly.type
_entity_poly.pdbx_seq_one_letter_code
_entity_poly.pdbx_strand_id
1 'polypeptide(L)'
;MRIAVLYGAAIASRALAGVLSYGMQKLKDIHGLKSWQWMFLLEGSPTIPLSIITYLFLDNVPNAVQWLNNIEKQLLTNLLQNDAGVAGRNSTPSTRHSWRQIYRDVDKPTYRRGHGICGGMIAASLILTIILRVCLMRENHRRTNLSPEEYEREAAVKEPCDWHPDVRYEL
;
A
#
# COMPACT_ATOMS: atom_id res chain seq x y z
N MET A 1 -14.60 -11.52 9.70
CA MET A 1 -14.82 -11.93 8.30
C MET A 1 -14.54 -10.81 7.29
N ARG A 2 -15.23 -9.66 7.33
CA ARG A 2 -15.05 -8.57 6.32
C ARG A 2 -13.62 -8.01 6.20
N ILE A 3 -12.98 -7.70 7.34
CA ILE A 3 -11.60 -7.16 7.36
C ILE A 3 -10.58 -8.20 6.86
N ALA A 4 -10.81 -9.50 7.10
CA ALA A 4 -9.93 -10.56 6.64
C ALA A 4 -9.97 -10.73 5.11
N VAL A 5 -11.15 -10.55 4.49
CA VAL A 5 -11.28 -10.55 3.02
C VAL A 5 -10.54 -9.37 2.39
N LEU A 6 -10.64 -8.18 3.01
CA LEU A 6 -9.90 -6.99 2.54
C LEU A 6 -8.39 -7.17 2.67
N TYR A 7 -7.91 -7.71 3.80
CA TYR A 7 -6.49 -8.02 4.00
C TYR A 7 -6.00 -9.10 3.03
N GLY A 8 -6.80 -10.13 2.77
CA GLY A 8 -6.50 -11.16 1.78
C GLY A 8 -6.38 -10.59 0.37
N ALA A 9 -7.31 -9.70 -0.03
CA ALA A 9 -7.26 -9.01 -1.31
C ALA A 9 -6.01 -8.13 -1.46
N ALA A 10 -5.59 -7.43 -0.40
CA ALA A 10 -4.36 -6.64 -0.41
C ALA A 10 -3.10 -7.50 -0.62
N ILE A 11 -3.03 -8.67 0.02
CA ILE A 11 -1.91 -9.61 -0.15
C ILE A 11 -1.92 -10.20 -1.57
N ALA A 12 -3.10 -10.55 -2.10
CA ALA A 12 -3.24 -11.04 -3.47
C ALA A 12 -2.81 -9.99 -4.50
N SER A 13 -3.19 -8.72 -4.31
CA SER A 13 -2.74 -7.63 -5.17
C SER A 13 -1.22 -7.48 -5.18
N ARG A 14 -0.57 -7.66 -4.02
CA ARG A 14 0.90 -7.62 -3.92
C ARG A 14 1.57 -8.79 -4.65
N ALA A 15 0.95 -9.97 -4.64
CA ALA A 15 1.46 -11.12 -5.39
C ALA A 15 1.31 -10.91 -6.92
N LEU A 16 0.23 -10.27 -7.37
CA LEU A 16 -0.02 -9.97 -8.78
C LEU A 16 0.95 -8.93 -9.37
N ALA A 17 1.55 -8.07 -8.53
CA ALA A 17 2.53 -7.08 -8.97
C ALA A 17 3.77 -7.72 -9.64
N GLY A 18 4.19 -8.91 -9.21
CA GLY A 18 5.30 -9.65 -9.83
C GLY A 18 4.98 -10.15 -11.25
N VAL A 19 3.75 -10.63 -11.47
CA VAL A 19 3.29 -11.06 -12.80
C VAL A 19 3.15 -9.88 -13.74
N LEU A 20 2.68 -8.74 -13.22
CA LEU A 20 2.61 -7.48 -13.98
C LEU A 20 4.01 -7.04 -14.43
N SER A 21 4.99 -7.12 -13.53
CA SER A 21 6.40 -6.80 -13.82
C SER A 21 6.99 -7.71 -14.92
N TYR A 22 6.67 -9.01 -14.90
CA TYR A 22 7.05 -9.92 -15.99
C TYR A 22 6.38 -9.53 -17.33
N GLY A 23 5.10 -9.15 -17.31
CA GLY A 23 4.38 -8.65 -18.48
C GLY A 23 4.98 -7.37 -19.07
N MET A 24 5.43 -6.43 -18.22
CA MET A 24 6.08 -5.18 -18.65
C MET A 24 7.39 -5.40 -19.42
N GLN A 25 8.15 -6.45 -19.08
CA GLN A 25 9.38 -6.79 -19.80
C GLN A 25 9.11 -7.28 -21.22
N LYS A 26 7.98 -7.96 -21.44
CA LYS A 26 7.53 -8.44 -22.77
C LYS A 26 6.88 -7.36 -23.63
N LEU A 27 6.41 -6.26 -23.02
CA LEU A 27 5.78 -5.12 -23.71
C LEU A 27 6.78 -4.05 -24.17
N LYS A 28 8.08 -4.21 -23.84
CA LYS A 28 9.16 -3.36 -24.35
C LYS A 28 9.21 -3.49 -25.89
N ASP A 29 9.18 -2.35 -26.58
CA ASP A 29 9.15 -2.20 -28.05
C ASP A 29 7.81 -2.48 -28.77
N ILE A 30 6.73 -2.77 -28.05
CA ILE A 30 5.39 -2.83 -28.66
C ILE A 30 4.83 -1.40 -28.78
N HIS A 31 4.60 -0.95 -30.03
CA HIS A 31 4.13 0.40 -30.41
C HIS A 31 5.08 1.57 -30.10
N GLY A 32 6.37 1.33 -29.86
CA GLY A 32 7.37 2.40 -29.65
C GLY A 32 7.23 3.15 -28.31
N LEU A 33 6.41 2.64 -27.39
CA LEU A 33 6.19 3.20 -26.07
C LEU A 33 7.17 2.61 -25.05
N LYS A 34 7.64 3.44 -24.11
CA LYS A 34 8.51 3.00 -23.02
C LYS A 34 7.69 2.18 -22.00
N SER A 35 8.30 1.16 -21.39
CA SER A 35 7.61 0.26 -20.43
C SER A 35 6.89 0.97 -19.29
N TRP A 36 7.40 2.14 -18.84
CA TRP A 36 6.76 2.93 -17.80
C TRP A 36 5.42 3.57 -18.23
N GLN A 37 5.22 3.85 -19.53
CA GLN A 37 3.96 4.41 -20.05
C GLN A 37 2.85 3.36 -20.03
N TRP A 38 3.20 2.10 -20.30
CA TRP A 38 2.28 0.96 -20.22
C TRP A 38 1.80 0.71 -18.78
N MET A 39 2.62 0.99 -17.76
CA MET A 39 2.20 0.89 -16.35
C MET A 39 1.03 1.85 -16.06
N PHE A 40 1.12 3.11 -16.49
CA PHE A 40 0.05 4.08 -16.31
C PHE A 40 -1.22 3.72 -17.06
N LEU A 41 -1.10 3.15 -18.26
CA LEU A 41 -2.26 2.70 -19.03
C LEU A 41 -2.94 1.49 -18.39
N LEU A 42 -2.17 0.48 -17.97
CA LEU A 42 -2.71 -0.76 -17.38
C LEU A 42 -3.33 -0.53 -15.99
N GLU A 43 -2.77 0.37 -15.18
CA GLU A 43 -3.31 0.70 -13.85
C GLU A 43 -4.39 1.78 -13.92
N GLY A 44 -4.25 2.75 -14.83
CA GLY A 44 -5.19 3.85 -15.01
C GLY A 44 -6.47 3.47 -15.78
N SER A 45 -6.37 2.61 -16.80
CA SER A 45 -7.54 2.29 -17.63
C SER A 45 -8.66 1.55 -16.88
N PRO A 46 -8.42 0.61 -15.95
CA PRO A 46 -9.50 -0.02 -15.19
C PRO A 46 -10.03 0.86 -14.05
N THR A 47 -9.20 1.76 -13.51
CA THR A 47 -9.60 2.62 -12.39
C THR A 47 -10.57 3.73 -12.81
N ILE A 48 -10.47 4.24 -14.04
CA ILE A 48 -11.39 5.27 -14.57
C ILE A 48 -12.85 4.75 -14.63
N PRO A 49 -13.18 3.63 -15.31
CA PRO A 49 -14.52 3.07 -15.30
C PRO A 49 -14.98 2.68 -13.91
N LEU A 50 -14.10 2.09 -13.09
CA LEU A 50 -14.43 1.72 -11.71
C LEU A 50 -14.81 2.93 -10.86
N SER A 51 -14.11 4.06 -11.04
CA SER A 51 -14.45 5.32 -10.36
C SER A 51 -15.81 5.86 -10.80
N ILE A 52 -16.15 5.76 -12.09
CA ILE A 52 -17.46 6.19 -12.61
C ILE A 52 -18.56 5.29 -12.06
N ILE A 53 -18.36 3.96 -12.08
CA ILE A 53 -19.30 2.99 -11.51
C ILE A 53 -19.47 3.26 -10.01
N THR A 54 -18.37 3.46 -9.28
CA THR A 54 -18.42 3.78 -7.85
C THR A 54 -19.20 5.07 -7.61
N TYR A 55 -18.98 6.11 -8.41
CA TYR A 55 -19.73 7.36 -8.31
C TYR A 55 -21.24 7.18 -8.53
N LEU A 56 -21.64 6.30 -9.45
CA LEU A 56 -23.06 6.03 -9.74
C LEU A 56 -23.73 5.09 -8.72
N PHE A 57 -22.99 4.17 -8.12
CA PHE A 57 -23.53 3.19 -7.17
C PHE A 57 -23.37 3.60 -5.69
N LEU A 58 -22.49 4.56 -5.38
CA LEU A 58 -22.26 5.00 -4.01
C LEU A 58 -23.25 6.10 -3.63
N ASP A 59 -24.38 5.68 -3.05
CA ASP A 59 -25.37 6.60 -2.49
C ASP A 59 -24.79 7.38 -1.30
N ASN A 60 -24.73 8.71 -1.41
CA ASN A 60 -24.19 9.60 -0.38
C ASN A 60 -25.13 9.86 0.81
N VAL A 61 -26.33 9.26 0.84
CA VAL A 61 -27.32 9.51 1.90
C VAL A 61 -27.85 8.19 2.51
N PRO A 62 -27.90 8.08 3.86
CA PRO A 62 -28.33 6.85 4.56
C PRO A 62 -29.72 6.35 4.15
N ASN A 63 -30.60 7.27 3.75
CA ASN A 63 -31.97 6.95 3.36
C ASN A 63 -32.07 6.32 1.95
N ALA A 64 -31.13 6.61 1.04
CA ALA A 64 -31.13 6.08 -0.32
C ALA A 64 -30.63 4.63 -0.41
N VAL A 65 -29.90 4.15 0.59
CA VAL A 65 -29.26 2.83 0.54
C VAL A 65 -30.31 1.72 0.53
N GLN A 66 -30.56 1.09 -0.61
CA GLN A 66 -31.59 0.06 -0.75
C GLN A 66 -31.22 -1.27 -0.07
N TRP A 67 -29.93 -1.53 0.15
CA TRP A 67 -29.46 -2.79 0.75
C TRP A 67 -29.58 -2.85 2.28
N LEU A 68 -29.87 -1.71 2.92
CA LEU A 68 -29.80 -1.57 4.38
C LEU A 68 -31.18 -1.71 4.99
N ASN A 69 -31.31 -2.49 6.07
CA ASN A 69 -32.60 -2.72 6.70
C ASN A 69 -33.09 -1.45 7.40
N ASN A 70 -34.41 -1.27 7.54
CA ASN A 70 -34.98 -0.03 8.11
C ASN A 70 -34.48 0.25 9.54
N ILE A 71 -34.20 -0.81 10.33
CA ILE A 71 -33.61 -0.73 11.67
C ILE A 71 -32.16 -0.20 11.62
N GLU A 72 -31.36 -0.69 10.68
CA GLU A 72 -29.96 -0.27 10.50
C GLU A 72 -29.89 1.16 9.96
N LYS A 73 -30.82 1.58 9.09
CA LYS A 73 -30.98 2.98 8.66
C LYS A 73 -31.28 3.90 9.83
N GLN A 74 -32.19 3.51 10.72
CA GLN A 74 -32.48 4.27 11.94
C GLN A 74 -31.29 4.31 12.89
N LEU A 75 -30.56 3.20 13.05
CA LEU A 75 -29.36 3.16 13.87
C LEU A 75 -28.26 4.07 13.31
N LEU A 76 -27.98 4.01 12.01
CA LEU A 76 -27.01 4.90 11.35
C LEU A 76 -27.43 6.36 11.42
N THR A 77 -28.72 6.66 11.26
CA THR A 77 -29.23 8.03 11.39
C THR A 77 -29.07 8.54 12.81
N ASN A 78 -29.36 7.72 13.82
CA ASN A 78 -29.12 8.06 15.23
C ASN A 78 -27.62 8.21 15.54
N LEU A 79 -26.74 7.38 14.99
CA LEU A 79 -25.29 7.50 15.15
C LEU A 79 -24.75 8.78 14.49
N LEU A 80 -25.18 9.06 13.25
CA LEU A 80 -24.83 10.30 12.55
C LEU A 80 -25.38 11.54 13.27
N GLN A 81 -26.58 11.47 13.84
CA GLN A 81 -27.16 12.55 14.65
C GLN A 81 -26.48 12.71 16.00
N ASN A 82 -26.03 11.63 16.64
CA ASN A 82 -25.24 11.72 17.88
C ASN A 82 -23.83 12.26 17.59
N ASP A 83 -23.19 11.85 16.51
CA ASP A 83 -21.91 12.40 16.05
C ASP A 83 -22.05 13.88 15.64
N ALA A 84 -23.16 14.25 15.00
CA ALA A 84 -23.50 15.64 14.67
C ALA A 84 -23.93 16.46 15.90
N GLY A 85 -24.59 15.86 16.88
CA GLY A 85 -24.99 16.48 18.15
C GLY A 85 -23.80 16.77 19.06
N VAL A 86 -22.78 15.91 19.03
CA VAL A 86 -21.47 16.19 19.63
C VAL A 86 -20.72 17.29 18.88
N ALA A 87 -20.96 17.46 17.58
CA ALA A 87 -20.44 18.58 16.78
C ALA A 87 -21.20 19.91 16.99
N GLY A 88 -22.36 19.89 17.65
CA GLY A 88 -23.24 21.05 17.89
C GLY A 88 -22.86 21.96 19.06
N ARG A 89 -21.75 21.71 19.75
CA ARG A 89 -21.23 22.59 20.81
C ARG A 89 -19.76 22.92 20.52
N ASN A 90 -19.57 23.81 19.54
CA ASN A 90 -18.33 24.56 19.24
C ASN A 90 -17.24 23.87 18.38
N SER A 91 -17.53 23.26 17.23
CA SER A 91 -16.46 22.95 16.25
C SER A 91 -16.91 22.86 14.79
N THR A 92 -16.17 23.57 13.92
CA THR A 92 -16.21 23.63 12.45
C THR A 92 -16.29 22.27 11.74
N PRO A 93 -16.96 22.16 10.57
CA PRO A 93 -17.12 20.90 9.85
C PRO A 93 -15.78 20.48 9.27
N SER A 94 -15.21 19.40 9.82
CA SER A 94 -13.92 18.89 9.37
C SER A 94 -14.06 17.39 9.16
N THR A 95 -13.53 16.93 8.03
CA THR A 95 -13.31 15.56 7.53
C THR A 95 -12.42 14.71 8.47
N ARG A 96 -12.66 14.79 9.79
CA ARG A 96 -11.74 14.48 10.90
C ARG A 96 -11.81 13.04 11.42
N HIS A 97 -12.49 12.13 10.72
CA HIS A 97 -12.86 10.84 11.33
C HIS A 97 -11.76 9.76 11.29
N SER A 98 -10.73 9.86 10.44
CA SER A 98 -9.65 8.86 10.41
C SER A 98 -8.57 9.10 11.47
N TRP A 99 -8.15 10.36 11.67
CA TRP A 99 -6.99 10.69 12.52
C TRP A 99 -7.31 10.66 14.03
N ARG A 100 -8.58 10.80 14.43
CA ARG A 100 -9.05 10.70 15.83
C ARG A 100 -8.91 9.29 16.43
N GLN A 101 -8.74 8.25 15.61
CA GLN A 101 -8.49 6.89 16.12
C GLN A 101 -7.08 6.73 16.69
N ILE A 102 -6.09 7.44 16.13
CA ILE A 102 -4.69 7.39 16.56
C ILE A 102 -4.42 8.45 17.64
N TYR A 103 -4.97 9.66 17.45
CA TYR A 103 -4.87 10.77 18.41
C TYR A 103 -6.23 10.99 19.08
N ARG A 104 -6.51 10.24 20.15
CA ARG A 104 -7.78 10.32 20.88
C ARG A 104 -7.78 11.55 21.78
N ASP A 105 -8.94 12.21 21.87
CA ASP A 105 -9.10 13.41 22.73
C ASP A 105 -8.85 13.13 24.22
N VAL A 106 -9.04 11.88 24.66
CA VAL A 106 -8.77 11.43 26.04
C VAL A 106 -7.28 11.46 26.40
N ASP A 107 -6.39 11.46 25.41
CA ASP A 107 -4.94 11.46 25.62
C ASP A 107 -4.35 12.89 25.57
N LYS A 108 -5.19 13.94 25.46
CA LYS A 108 -4.77 15.35 25.58
C LYS A 108 -4.16 15.63 26.97
N PRO A 109 -3.12 16.47 27.09
CA PRO A 109 -2.44 17.22 26.02
C PRO A 109 -1.23 16.50 25.40
N THR A 110 -0.79 15.36 25.95
CA THR A 110 0.52 14.77 25.62
C THR A 110 0.49 13.65 24.58
N TYR A 111 -0.68 13.05 24.30
CA TYR A 111 -0.91 12.06 23.24
C TYR A 111 0.12 10.91 23.19
N ARG A 112 0.59 10.44 24.34
CA ARG A 112 1.68 9.45 24.45
C ARG A 112 1.47 8.18 23.61
N ARG A 113 0.23 7.70 23.52
CA ARG A 113 -0.12 6.50 22.74
C ARG A 113 0.04 6.72 21.24
N GLY A 114 -0.47 7.83 20.72
CA GLY A 114 -0.33 8.20 19.31
C GLY A 114 1.13 8.37 18.91
N HIS A 115 1.90 9.12 19.72
CA HIS A 115 3.33 9.29 19.50
C HIS A 115 4.11 7.97 19.60
N GLY A 116 3.75 7.07 20.52
CA GLY A 116 4.37 5.75 20.65
C GLY A 116 4.16 4.87 19.42
N ILE A 117 2.95 4.86 18.86
CA ILE A 117 2.64 4.10 17.63
C ILE A 117 3.44 4.67 16.44
N CYS A 118 3.44 6.00 16.26
CA CYS A 118 4.23 6.64 15.21
C CYS A 118 5.73 6.37 15.36
N GLY A 119 6.27 6.50 16.58
CA GLY A 119 7.68 6.20 16.87
C GLY A 119 8.03 4.74 16.59
N GLY A 120 7.14 3.80 16.98
CA GLY A 120 7.32 2.37 16.70
C GLY A 120 7.32 2.06 15.20
N MET A 121 6.44 2.68 14.41
CA MET A 121 6.43 2.51 12.96
C MET A 121 7.71 3.04 12.32
N ILE A 122 8.15 4.25 12.70
CA ILE A 122 9.39 4.84 12.20
C ILE A 122 10.60 3.97 12.57
N ALA A 123 10.67 3.49 13.82
CA ALA A 123 11.74 2.63 14.27
C ALA A 123 11.77 1.30 13.50
N ALA A 124 10.62 0.67 13.27
CA ALA A 124 10.55 -0.57 12.48
C ALA A 124 11.00 -0.35 11.04
N SER A 125 10.62 0.79 10.42
CA SER A 125 11.10 1.16 9.08
C SER A 125 12.62 1.36 9.04
N LEU A 126 13.18 2.07 10.03
CA LEU A 126 14.63 2.28 10.11
C LEU A 126 15.38 0.97 10.33
N ILE A 127 14.87 0.09 11.20
CA ILE A 127 15.46 -1.23 11.45
C ILE A 127 15.45 -2.06 10.15
N LEU A 128 14.32 -2.10 9.45
CA LEU A 128 14.21 -2.82 8.18
C LEU A 128 15.19 -2.25 7.14
N THR A 129 15.30 -0.92 7.03
CA THR A 129 16.26 -0.27 6.13
C THR A 129 17.70 -0.62 6.50
N ILE A 130 18.07 -0.62 7.78
CA ILE A 130 19.41 -1.00 8.24
C ILE A 130 19.68 -2.48 7.91
N ILE A 131 18.72 -3.37 8.17
CA ILE A 131 18.85 -4.80 7.86
C ILE A 131 19.06 -5.00 6.36
N LEU A 132 18.21 -4.41 5.51
CA LEU A 132 18.35 -4.50 4.07
C LEU A 132 19.71 -3.95 3.61
N ARG A 133 20.14 -2.81 4.17
CA ARG A 133 21.44 -2.21 3.86
C ARG A 133 22.60 -3.13 4.23
N VAL A 134 22.57 -3.76 5.41
CA VAL A 134 23.58 -4.72 5.85
C VAL A 134 23.57 -5.99 4.99
N CYS A 135 22.39 -6.52 4.65
CA CYS A 135 22.24 -7.67 3.77
C CYS A 135 22.83 -7.40 2.38
N LEU A 136 22.52 -6.23 1.79
CA LEU A 136 23.05 -5.82 0.50
C LEU A 136 24.57 -5.55 0.55
N MET A 137 25.08 -4.94 1.63
CA MET A 137 26.53 -4.78 1.85
C MET A 137 27.23 -6.14 1.95
N ARG A 138 26.66 -7.07 2.70
CA ARG A 138 27.20 -8.42 2.87
C ARG A 138 27.20 -9.20 1.56
N GLU A 139 26.15 -9.05 0.75
CA GLU A 139 26.07 -9.66 -0.57
C GLU A 139 27.09 -9.05 -1.54
N ASN A 140 27.27 -7.72 -1.54
CA ASN A 140 28.34 -7.08 -2.31
C ASN A 140 29.73 -7.60 -1.89
N HIS A 141 29.98 -7.77 -0.59
CA HIS A 141 31.26 -8.30 -0.08
C HIS A 141 31.47 -9.78 -0.42
N ARG A 142 30.41 -10.59 -0.44
CA ARG A 142 30.47 -11.98 -0.93
C ARG A 142 30.91 -11.98 -2.40
N ARG A 143 30.29 -11.16 -3.24
CA ARG A 143 30.58 -11.07 -4.68
C ARG A 143 31.98 -10.59 -5.01
N THR A 144 32.59 -9.75 -4.16
CA THR A 144 33.99 -9.34 -4.35
C THR A 144 35.01 -10.43 -4.00
N ASN A 145 34.62 -11.40 -3.17
CA ASN A 145 35.51 -12.45 -2.67
C ASN A 145 35.24 -13.82 -3.33
N LEU A 146 34.58 -13.83 -4.50
CA LEU A 146 34.27 -15.06 -5.22
C LEU A 146 35.54 -15.71 -5.79
N SER A 147 35.66 -17.03 -5.65
CA SER A 147 36.70 -17.81 -6.33
C SER A 147 36.49 -17.75 -7.86
N PRO A 148 37.55 -17.77 -8.68
CA PRO A 148 37.42 -17.80 -10.14
C PRO A 148 36.48 -18.91 -10.65
N GLU A 149 36.54 -20.11 -10.04
CA GLU A 149 35.68 -21.23 -10.41
C GLU A 149 34.20 -21.03 -10.01
N GLU A 150 33.93 -20.26 -8.96
CA GLU A 150 32.57 -19.93 -8.53
C GLU A 150 32.00 -18.82 -9.40
N TYR A 151 32.83 -17.84 -9.77
CA TYR A 151 32.47 -16.78 -10.70
C TYR A 151 32.05 -17.33 -12.05
N GLU A 152 32.84 -18.23 -12.64
CA GLU A 152 32.49 -18.86 -13.91
C GLU A 152 31.18 -19.65 -13.83
N ARG A 153 30.92 -20.33 -12.70
CA ARG A 153 29.66 -21.04 -12.46
C ARG A 153 28.47 -20.09 -12.36
N GLU A 154 28.60 -18.98 -11.62
CA GLU A 154 27.54 -17.97 -11.47
C GLU A 154 27.30 -17.20 -12.80
N ALA A 155 28.35 -16.92 -13.57
CA ALA A 155 28.28 -16.24 -14.87
C ALA A 155 27.74 -17.14 -16.00
N ALA A 156 27.93 -18.46 -15.89
CA ALA A 156 27.44 -19.43 -16.89
C ALA A 156 25.91 -19.64 -16.84
N VAL A 157 25.21 -19.08 -15.86
CA VAL A 157 23.75 -19.11 -15.80
C VAL A 157 23.19 -18.34 -17.01
N LYS A 158 22.39 -19.01 -17.83
CA LYS A 158 22.00 -18.54 -19.18
C LYS A 158 21.15 -17.25 -19.21
N GLU A 159 20.45 -16.94 -18.13
CA GLU A 159 19.63 -15.72 -18.00
C GLU A 159 19.71 -15.13 -16.57
N PRO A 160 20.87 -14.60 -16.15
CA PRO A 160 21.06 -14.05 -14.82
C PRO A 160 20.62 -12.59 -14.84
N CYS A 161 19.32 -12.34 -14.69
CA CYS A 161 18.73 -10.99 -14.76
C CYS A 161 19.49 -9.97 -13.88
N ASP A 162 19.30 -10.03 -12.55
CA ASP A 162 20.03 -9.21 -11.56
C ASP A 162 21.06 -10.03 -10.74
N TRP A 163 21.13 -11.33 -11.03
CA TRP A 163 21.95 -12.30 -10.29
C TRP A 163 23.37 -12.46 -10.86
N HIS A 164 23.75 -11.63 -11.85
CA HIS A 164 25.10 -11.69 -12.41
C HIS A 164 26.14 -11.27 -11.34
N PRO A 165 27.27 -12.00 -11.21
CA PRO A 165 28.27 -11.73 -10.17
C PRO A 165 28.91 -10.34 -10.27
N ASP A 166 28.83 -9.67 -11.42
CA ASP A 166 29.31 -8.29 -11.61
C ASP A 166 28.34 -7.21 -11.13
N VAL A 167 27.05 -7.52 -10.96
CA VAL A 167 26.07 -6.54 -10.49
C VAL A 167 26.42 -6.14 -9.05
N ARG A 168 26.45 -4.84 -8.80
CA ARG A 168 26.72 -4.24 -7.48
C ARG A 168 25.50 -3.44 -7.03
N TYR A 169 25.11 -3.63 -5.79
CA TYR A 169 24.05 -2.81 -5.18
C TYR A 169 24.66 -1.50 -4.69
N GLU A 170 24.28 -0.37 -5.29
CA GLU A 170 24.64 0.97 -4.77
C GLU A 170 23.82 1.26 -3.49
N LEU A 171 24.49 1.75 -2.43
CA LEU A 171 24.01 1.74 -1.04
C LEU A 171 24.11 3.09 -0.32
#